data_AF-A0A818MQN4-F1
#
_entry.id   AF-A0A818MQN4-F1
#
_cell.length_a   1.000
_cell.length_b   1.000
_cell.length_c   1.000
_cell.angle_alpha   90.00
_cell.angle_beta   90.00
_cell.angle_gamma   90.00
#
_symmetry.space_group_name_H-M   'P 1'
#
loop_
_entity.id
_entity.type
_entity.pdbx_description
1 polymer ?
#
loop_
_entity_poly.entity_id
_entity_poly.type
_entity_poly.pdbx_seq_one_letter_code
_entity_poly.pdbx_strand_id
1 'polypeptide(L)'
;METSILELPNELIEIIIFYIIGRPWKNDVHDFLSFTSTCRYFRRFIQDERYWRIMTLRRDPTCEKTSETIKWFEHCKQIYCQRTISGDELKQCISRYNDNYFCTIEKIFIWPNKIRVYIDEHGDESFGNIRDPTNSIIALVDNNFPIYSRPIGIRTNHSKFSIANERSEHLVFLGYLDFPYSISLNSIGKNLIFQYGISGYTNAILFHIDRTFINKYNLVPLFRKLKKIPKHSVLFRTKSI
;
A
#
# COMPACT_ATOMS: atom_id res chain seq x y z
N MET A 1 4.88 -41.40 -3.45
CA MET A 1 3.47 -40.98 -3.47
C MET A 1 3.45 -39.50 -3.16
N GLU A 2 2.98 -38.68 -4.08
CA GLU A 2 2.68 -37.28 -3.79
C GLU A 2 1.28 -37.25 -3.18
N THR A 3 1.20 -37.01 -1.87
CA THR A 3 -0.08 -36.78 -1.20
C THR A 3 -0.64 -35.43 -1.66
N SER A 4 -1.87 -35.42 -2.15
CA SER A 4 -2.53 -34.20 -2.58
C SER A 4 -2.96 -33.38 -1.36
N ILE A 5 -2.87 -32.05 -1.43
CA ILE A 5 -3.41 -31.17 -0.39
C ILE A 5 -4.92 -31.39 -0.15
N LEU A 6 -5.63 -31.91 -1.14
CA LEU A 6 -7.07 -32.23 -1.06
C LEU A 6 -7.37 -33.46 -0.20
N GLU A 7 -6.36 -34.28 0.09
CA GLU A 7 -6.46 -35.49 0.92
C GLU A 7 -6.16 -35.19 2.40
N LEU A 8 -5.74 -33.97 2.72
CA LEU A 8 -5.45 -33.58 4.09
C LEU A 8 -6.76 -33.43 4.91
N PRO A 9 -6.74 -33.80 6.20
CA PRO A 9 -7.80 -33.46 7.13
C PRO A 9 -8.06 -31.95 7.17
N ASN A 10 -9.32 -31.57 7.46
CA ASN A 10 -9.73 -30.17 7.51
C ASN A 10 -8.85 -29.35 8.47
N GLU A 11 -8.46 -29.94 9.60
CA GLU A 11 -7.64 -29.33 10.65
C GLU A 11 -6.27 -28.90 10.11
N LEU A 12 -5.64 -29.73 9.27
CA LEU A 12 -4.36 -29.39 8.64
C LEU A 12 -4.53 -28.26 7.61
N ILE A 13 -5.64 -28.26 6.86
CA ILE A 13 -5.97 -27.18 5.93
C ILE A 13 -6.23 -25.87 6.69
N GLU A 14 -6.95 -25.92 7.83
CA GLU A 14 -7.15 -24.76 8.68
C GLU A 14 -5.82 -24.20 9.19
N ILE A 15 -4.88 -25.06 9.60
CA ILE A 15 -3.53 -24.64 10.00
C ILE A 15 -2.80 -23.93 8.85
N ILE A 16 -2.88 -24.46 7.63
CA ILE A 16 -2.31 -23.80 6.43
C ILE A 16 -2.96 -22.43 6.21
N ILE A 17 -4.28 -22.34 6.32
CA ILE A 17 -5.00 -21.05 6.19
C ILE A 17 -4.54 -20.08 7.28
N PHE A 18 -4.50 -20.50 8.54
CA PHE A 18 -4.02 -19.67 9.66
C PHE A 18 -2.58 -19.24 9.48
N TYR A 19 -1.75 -20.06 8.83
CA TYR A 19 -0.40 -19.68 8.47
C TYR A 19 -0.36 -18.63 7.36
N ILE A 20 -1.19 -18.74 6.32
CA ILE A 20 -1.32 -17.76 5.24
C ILE A 20 -1.74 -16.40 5.82
N ILE A 21 -2.84 -16.37 6.57
CA ILE A 21 -3.36 -15.13 7.19
C ILE A 21 -2.55 -14.72 8.44
N GLY A 22 -1.64 -15.60 8.87
CA GLY A 22 -0.74 -15.46 10.01
C GLY A 22 0.41 -14.48 9.77
N ARG A 23 0.74 -14.19 8.51
CA ARG A 23 1.98 -13.49 8.12
C ARG A 23 1.76 -11.97 8.01
N PRO A 24 2.38 -11.13 8.86
CA PRO A 24 2.11 -9.68 8.94
C PRO A 24 2.54 -8.85 7.71
N TRP A 25 3.40 -9.40 6.86
CA TRP A 25 4.04 -8.68 5.75
C TRP A 25 3.57 -9.12 4.36
N LYS A 26 2.64 -10.08 4.29
CA LYS A 26 2.14 -10.61 3.03
C LYS A 26 0.81 -9.97 2.67
N ASN A 27 0.46 -10.04 1.39
CA ASN A 27 -0.86 -9.66 0.88
C ASN A 27 -1.86 -10.77 1.30
N ASP A 28 -2.01 -10.97 2.60
CA ASP A 28 -2.70 -12.07 3.27
C ASP A 28 -4.12 -12.30 2.76
N VAL A 29 -4.89 -11.22 2.55
CA VAL A 29 -6.22 -11.29 1.94
C VAL A 29 -6.16 -11.81 0.51
N HIS A 30 -5.22 -11.33 -0.31
CA HIS A 30 -5.04 -11.80 -1.68
C HIS A 30 -4.66 -13.28 -1.70
N ASP A 31 -3.68 -13.68 -0.89
CA ASP A 31 -3.21 -15.07 -0.84
C ASP A 31 -4.28 -16.03 -0.33
N PHE A 32 -5.05 -15.60 0.68
CA PHE A 32 -6.19 -16.37 1.18
C PHE A 32 -7.26 -16.54 0.10
N LEU A 33 -7.59 -15.46 -0.63
CA LEU A 33 -8.54 -15.52 -1.75
C LEU A 33 -8.00 -16.39 -2.90
N SER A 34 -6.72 -16.27 -3.27
CA SER A 34 -6.09 -17.12 -4.28
C SER A 34 -6.17 -18.59 -3.87
N PHE A 35 -5.73 -18.93 -2.66
CA PHE A 35 -5.79 -20.29 -2.12
C PHE A 35 -7.21 -20.86 -2.16
N THR A 36 -8.17 -20.12 -1.62
CA THR A 36 -9.57 -20.57 -1.53
C THR A 36 -10.31 -20.59 -2.87
N SER A 37 -9.85 -19.82 -3.86
CA SER A 37 -10.41 -19.83 -5.21
C SER A 37 -9.99 -21.05 -6.05
N THR A 38 -8.91 -21.75 -5.66
CA THR A 38 -8.28 -22.84 -6.43
C THR A 38 -9.24 -23.98 -6.75
N CYS A 39 -10.14 -24.34 -5.81
CA CYS A 39 -11.13 -25.40 -6.04
C CYS A 39 -12.40 -25.20 -5.22
N ARG A 40 -13.48 -25.90 -5.61
CA ARG A 40 -14.78 -25.82 -4.93
C ARG A 40 -14.70 -26.21 -3.45
N TYR A 41 -13.85 -27.17 -3.11
CA TYR A 41 -13.67 -27.63 -1.75
C TYR A 41 -13.10 -26.52 -0.85
N PHE A 42 -12.11 -25.74 -1.31
CA PHE A 42 -11.55 -24.65 -0.51
C PHE A 42 -12.45 -23.41 -0.43
N ARG A 43 -13.35 -23.20 -1.40
CA ARG A 43 -14.27 -22.04 -1.39
C ARG A 43 -15.14 -21.95 -0.14
N ARG A 44 -15.44 -23.07 0.53
CA ARG A 44 -16.23 -23.06 1.78
C ARG A 44 -15.54 -22.27 2.89
N PHE A 45 -14.20 -22.21 2.92
CA PHE A 45 -13.46 -21.46 3.93
C PHE A 45 -13.62 -19.94 3.77
N ILE A 46 -13.95 -19.43 2.58
CA ILE A 46 -14.30 -18.01 2.35
C ILE A 46 -15.54 -17.62 3.14
N GLN A 47 -16.45 -18.56 3.39
CA GLN A 47 -17.71 -18.28 4.08
C GLN A 47 -17.55 -18.27 5.61
N ASP A 48 -16.39 -18.69 6.12
CA ASP A 48 -16.12 -18.73 7.55
C ASP A 48 -15.61 -17.37 8.05
N GLU A 49 -16.45 -16.69 8.82
CA GLU A 49 -16.19 -15.38 9.41
C GLU A 49 -14.98 -15.38 10.36
N ARG A 50 -14.55 -16.54 10.90
CA ARG A 50 -13.37 -16.62 11.79
C ARG A 50 -12.11 -16.11 11.10
N TYR A 51 -11.90 -16.44 9.82
CA TYR A 51 -10.71 -16.01 9.09
C TYR A 51 -10.74 -14.50 8.81
N TRP A 52 -11.89 -13.97 8.40
CA TRP A 52 -12.07 -12.54 8.17
C TRP A 52 -11.93 -11.72 9.45
N ARG A 53 -12.45 -12.24 10.57
CA ARG A 53 -12.27 -11.66 11.89
C ARG A 53 -10.79 -11.58 12.26
N ILE A 54 -10.03 -12.66 12.09
CA ILE A 54 -8.59 -12.69 12.41
C ILE A 54 -7.82 -11.69 11.54
N MET A 55 -8.04 -11.68 10.22
CA MET A 55 -7.40 -10.70 9.32
C MET A 55 -7.75 -9.25 9.71
N THR A 56 -9.02 -8.99 10.01
CA THR A 56 -9.51 -7.68 10.45
C THR A 56 -8.85 -7.25 11.75
N LEU A 57 -8.95 -8.06 12.81
CA LEU A 57 -8.49 -7.71 14.15
C LEU A 57 -6.97 -7.50 14.24
N ARG A 58 -6.20 -8.11 13.33
CA ARG A 58 -4.77 -7.82 13.24
C ARG A 58 -4.46 -6.41 12.77
N ARG A 59 -5.30 -5.87 11.87
CA ARG A 59 -5.14 -4.52 11.31
C ARG A 59 -5.87 -3.47 12.14
N ASP A 60 -7.03 -3.83 12.70
CA ASP A 60 -7.81 -3.02 13.61
C ASP A 60 -8.19 -3.82 14.87
N PRO A 61 -7.29 -3.94 15.87
CA PRO A 61 -7.58 -4.62 17.12
C PRO A 61 -8.70 -3.96 17.94
N THR A 62 -9.08 -2.71 17.61
CA THR A 62 -10.12 -2.00 18.35
C THR A 62 -11.53 -2.41 17.96
N CYS A 63 -11.66 -3.08 16.81
CA CYS A 63 -12.93 -3.58 16.27
C CYS A 63 -13.56 -4.69 17.12
N GLU A 64 -12.79 -5.39 17.97
CA GLU A 64 -13.29 -6.46 18.86
C GLU A 64 -14.28 -5.95 19.92
N LYS A 65 -14.25 -4.65 20.24
CA LYS A 65 -15.12 -4.04 21.26
C LYS A 65 -16.47 -3.57 20.72
N THR A 66 -16.67 -3.65 19.41
CA THR A 66 -17.84 -3.10 18.72
C THR A 66 -18.65 -4.23 18.08
N SER A 67 -19.55 -4.84 18.87
CA SER A 67 -20.77 -5.54 18.42
C SER A 67 -20.68 -6.95 17.80
N GLU A 68 -21.60 -7.79 18.27
CA GLU A 68 -22.00 -9.11 17.76
C GLU A 68 -22.60 -9.11 16.34
N THR A 69 -22.69 -7.96 15.66
CA THR A 69 -23.36 -7.79 14.35
C THR A 69 -22.43 -7.45 13.18
N ILE A 70 -21.11 -7.41 13.38
CA ILE A 70 -20.16 -7.11 12.31
C ILE A 70 -20.12 -8.25 11.29
N LYS A 71 -20.37 -7.91 10.02
CA LYS A 71 -20.00 -8.74 8.86
C LYS A 71 -18.50 -8.58 8.61
N TRP A 72 -17.68 -9.51 9.12
CA TRP A 72 -16.22 -9.38 9.12
C TRP A 72 -15.65 -9.36 7.71
N PHE A 73 -16.25 -10.08 6.77
CA PHE A 73 -15.82 -10.03 5.38
C PHE A 73 -15.92 -8.62 4.79
N GLU A 74 -17.06 -7.94 4.95
CA GLU A 74 -17.26 -6.59 4.42
C GLU A 74 -16.37 -5.57 5.13
N HIS A 75 -16.18 -5.73 6.44
CA HIS A 75 -15.26 -4.88 7.19
C HIS A 75 -13.80 -5.10 6.76
N CYS A 76 -13.39 -6.35 6.54
CA CYS A 76 -12.07 -6.69 6.03
C CYS A 76 -11.84 -6.06 4.65
N LYS A 77 -12.82 -6.15 3.75
CA LYS A 77 -12.76 -5.45 2.45
C LYS A 77 -12.53 -3.96 2.63
N GLN A 78 -13.25 -3.31 3.55
CA GLN A 78 -13.07 -1.87 3.79
C GLN A 78 -11.65 -1.55 4.28
N ILE A 79 -11.04 -2.36 5.14
CA ILE A 79 -9.66 -2.14 5.58
C ILE A 79 -8.71 -2.32 4.39
N TYR A 80 -8.82 -3.43 3.66
CA TYR A 80 -7.84 -3.84 2.63
C TYR A 80 -8.10 -3.24 1.24
N CYS A 81 -9.19 -2.49 1.05
CA CYS A 81 -9.53 -1.90 -0.23
C CYS A 81 -8.39 -0.99 -0.74
N GLN A 82 -8.10 -1.08 -2.03
CA GLN A 82 -7.23 -0.11 -2.69
C GLN A 82 -8.01 1.19 -2.90
N ARG A 83 -7.42 2.32 -2.53
CA ARG A 83 -7.95 3.64 -2.87
C ARG A 83 -7.16 4.22 -4.02
N THR A 84 -7.84 4.96 -4.90
CA THR A 84 -7.23 5.56 -6.08
C THR A 84 -7.43 7.06 -6.06
N ILE A 85 -6.34 7.80 -6.27
CA ILE A 85 -6.35 9.22 -6.64
C ILE A 85 -6.05 9.27 -8.13
N SER A 86 -6.95 9.86 -8.93
CA SER A 86 -6.78 9.93 -10.37
C SER A 86 -5.78 11.03 -10.77
N GLY A 87 -5.17 10.88 -11.95
CA GLY A 87 -4.21 11.84 -12.48
C GLY A 87 -4.79 13.23 -12.71
N ASP A 88 -6.10 13.33 -12.98
CA ASP A 88 -6.77 14.63 -13.13
C ASP A 88 -6.62 15.51 -11.89
N GLU A 89 -6.60 14.89 -10.71
CA GLU A 89 -6.41 15.59 -9.43
C GLU A 89 -4.94 15.92 -9.15
N LEU A 90 -4.02 15.32 -9.90
CA LEU A 90 -2.58 15.36 -9.69
C LEU A 90 -1.84 16.10 -10.82
N LYS A 91 -2.56 16.74 -11.75
CA LYS A 91 -1.98 17.47 -12.90
C LYS A 91 -0.92 18.51 -12.51
N GLN A 92 -1.05 19.09 -11.32
CA GLN A 92 -0.11 20.08 -10.78
C GLN A 92 1.05 19.47 -9.98
N CYS A 93 1.00 18.16 -9.70
CA CYS A 93 2.02 17.45 -8.94
C CYS A 93 3.19 17.10 -9.87
N ILE A 94 4.15 18.00 -9.98
CA ILE A 94 5.31 17.83 -10.86
C ILE A 94 6.59 17.88 -10.03
N SER A 95 7.41 16.84 -10.14
CA SER A 95 8.76 16.81 -9.59
C SER A 95 9.69 17.19 -10.74
N ARG A 96 10.33 18.37 -10.68
CA ARG A 96 11.01 18.99 -11.82
C ARG A 96 12.50 19.19 -11.54
N TYR A 97 13.37 18.77 -12.45
CA TYR A 97 14.78 19.15 -12.42
C TYR A 97 15.01 20.45 -13.19
N ASN A 98 14.47 20.51 -14.41
CA ASN A 98 14.39 21.71 -15.26
C ASN A 98 13.24 21.54 -16.28
N ASP A 99 13.13 22.43 -17.26
CA ASP A 99 12.03 22.37 -18.24
C ASP A 99 12.08 21.17 -19.19
N ASN A 100 13.26 20.56 -19.35
CA ASN A 100 13.47 19.41 -20.22
C ASN A 100 13.37 18.07 -19.47
N TYR A 101 13.47 18.08 -18.13
CA TYR A 101 13.41 16.87 -17.30
C TYR A 101 12.45 17.04 -16.12
N PHE A 102 11.32 16.37 -16.20
CA PHE A 102 10.30 16.41 -15.17
C PHE A 102 9.45 15.15 -15.12
N CYS A 103 9.00 14.86 -13.91
CA CYS A 103 8.15 13.74 -13.57
C CYS A 103 6.74 14.25 -13.26
N THR A 104 5.74 13.73 -13.96
CA THR A 104 4.33 13.92 -13.61
C THR A 104 3.76 12.67 -12.94
N ILE A 105 2.66 12.85 -12.20
CA ILE A 105 2.01 11.76 -11.47
C ILE A 105 0.70 11.38 -12.17
N GLU A 106 0.65 10.18 -12.76
CA GLU A 106 -0.53 9.69 -13.47
C GLU A 106 -1.67 9.27 -12.54
N LYS A 107 -1.34 8.69 -11.39
CA LYS A 107 -2.29 8.26 -10.35
C LYS A 107 -1.55 7.75 -9.12
N ILE A 108 -2.26 7.70 -8.00
CA ILE A 108 -1.73 7.12 -6.76
C ILE A 108 -2.69 6.05 -6.27
N PHE A 109 -2.14 4.89 -5.90
CA PHE A 109 -2.87 3.86 -5.17
C PHE A 109 -2.44 3.85 -3.71
N ILE A 110 -3.41 3.82 -2.81
CA ILE A 110 -3.21 3.79 -1.36
C ILE A 110 -3.80 2.50 -0.79
N TRP A 111 -2.95 1.74 -0.12
CA TRP A 111 -3.31 0.56 0.69
C TRP A 111 -2.95 0.84 2.17
N PRO A 112 -3.40 -0.03 3.11
CA PRO A 112 -3.04 0.11 4.51
C PRO A 112 -1.53 0.18 4.80
N ASN A 113 -0.73 -0.53 4.01
CA ASN A 113 0.70 -0.72 4.26
C ASN A 113 1.60 -0.24 3.11
N LYS A 114 1.02 0.38 2.08
CA LYS A 114 1.75 0.73 0.87
C LYS A 114 1.10 1.92 0.17
N ILE A 115 1.94 2.77 -0.42
CA ILE A 115 1.54 3.75 -1.42
C ILE A 115 2.26 3.40 -2.71
N ARG A 116 1.52 3.33 -3.83
CA ARG A 116 2.09 3.21 -5.17
C ARG A 116 1.85 4.50 -5.92
N VAL A 117 2.91 5.05 -6.47
CA VAL A 117 2.85 6.24 -7.32
C VAL A 117 3.12 5.79 -8.75
N TYR A 118 2.17 6.03 -9.65
CA TYR A 118 2.38 5.87 -11.08
C TYR A 118 2.90 7.17 -11.64
N ILE A 119 3.94 7.09 -12.43
CA ILE A 119 4.69 8.24 -12.91
C ILE A 119 4.86 8.19 -14.41
N ASP A 120 4.96 9.39 -14.96
CA ASP A 120 5.34 9.65 -16.34
C ASP A 120 6.51 10.65 -16.32
N GLU A 121 7.71 10.15 -16.61
CA GLU A 121 8.93 10.95 -16.69
C GLU A 121 9.18 11.36 -18.13
N HIS A 122 9.28 12.67 -18.34
CA HIS A 122 9.63 13.28 -19.61
C HIS A 122 11.08 13.75 -19.56
N GLY A 123 11.84 13.40 -20.59
CA GLY A 123 13.21 13.86 -20.78
C GLY A 123 13.53 14.11 -22.24
N ASP A 124 14.50 14.98 -22.48
CA ASP A 124 15.06 15.23 -23.81
C ASP A 124 16.50 14.70 -23.86
N GLU A 125 16.76 13.65 -24.64
CA GLU A 125 18.08 13.02 -24.68
C GLU A 125 19.17 13.92 -25.24
N SER A 126 18.82 14.96 -26.00
CA SER A 126 19.80 15.93 -26.50
C SER A 126 20.51 16.71 -25.38
N PHE A 127 19.90 16.77 -24.19
CA PHE A 127 20.46 17.43 -23.01
C PHE A 127 21.05 16.45 -21.97
N GLY A 128 21.06 15.15 -22.27
CA GLY A 128 21.54 14.08 -21.38
C GLY A 128 20.51 12.99 -21.03
N ASN A 129 20.95 12.01 -20.24
CA ASN A 129 20.13 10.82 -19.94
C ASN A 129 19.05 11.09 -18.88
N ILE A 130 17.90 10.43 -19.03
CA ILE A 130 16.86 10.38 -18.00
C ILE A 130 17.41 9.74 -16.73
N ARG A 131 17.02 10.30 -15.57
CA ARG A 131 17.55 9.90 -14.26
C ARG A 131 16.88 8.62 -13.77
N ASP A 132 17.68 7.80 -13.08
CA ASP A 132 17.22 6.57 -12.45
C ASP A 132 16.19 6.86 -11.33
N PRO A 133 14.95 6.37 -11.46
CA PRO A 133 13.89 6.55 -10.47
C PRO A 133 14.08 5.75 -9.18
N THR A 134 15.02 4.81 -9.11
CA THR A 134 15.23 3.89 -7.96
C THR A 134 15.52 4.61 -6.64
N ASN A 135 15.98 5.87 -6.71
CA ASN A 135 16.30 6.66 -5.53
C ASN A 135 15.19 7.64 -5.12
N SER A 136 14.03 7.58 -5.78
CA SER A 136 12.89 8.44 -5.48
C SER A 136 12.42 8.26 -4.03
N ILE A 137 11.84 9.33 -3.49
CA ILE A 137 11.47 9.42 -2.07
C ILE A 137 10.01 9.81 -1.96
N ILE A 138 9.31 9.16 -1.03
CA ILE A 138 8.04 9.68 -0.49
C ILE A 138 8.27 10.09 0.97
N ALA A 139 7.79 11.27 1.35
CA ALA A 139 7.97 11.77 2.70
C ALA A 139 6.72 12.48 3.21
N LEU A 140 6.54 12.44 4.54
CA LEU A 140 5.63 13.36 5.20
C LEU A 140 6.38 14.55 5.72
N VAL A 141 5.86 15.72 5.42
CA VAL A 141 6.43 16.98 5.85
C VAL A 141 5.36 17.93 6.35
N ASP A 142 5.73 18.85 7.23
CA ASP A 142 4.82 19.89 7.69
C ASP A 142 4.56 20.91 6.56
N ASN A 143 3.48 21.69 6.68
CA ASN A 143 3.02 22.56 5.60
C ASN A 143 4.05 23.57 5.08
N ASN A 144 5.01 23.96 5.92
CA ASN A 144 6.03 24.96 5.60
C ASN A 144 7.35 24.33 5.11
N PHE A 145 7.36 23.05 4.74
CA PHE A 145 8.56 22.39 4.28
C PHE A 145 9.04 22.96 2.93
N PRO A 146 10.32 23.37 2.81
CA PRO A 146 10.78 24.01 1.59
C PRO A 146 10.80 23.05 0.40
N ILE A 147 10.38 23.54 -0.77
CA ILE A 147 10.28 22.75 -2.01
C ILE A 147 11.64 22.21 -2.48
N TYR A 148 12.73 22.91 -2.17
CA TYR A 148 14.10 22.55 -2.56
C TYR A 148 14.87 21.77 -1.49
N SER A 149 14.27 21.51 -0.33
CA SER A 149 14.92 20.72 0.71
C SER A 149 14.81 19.24 0.41
N ARG A 150 15.89 18.48 0.61
CA ARG A 150 15.85 17.02 0.50
C ARG A 150 15.09 16.44 1.70
N PRO A 151 13.95 15.76 1.51
CA PRO A 151 13.22 15.20 2.63
C PRO A 151 13.87 13.91 3.14
N ILE A 152 13.74 13.67 4.44
CA ILE A 152 14.02 12.37 5.04
C ILE A 152 12.72 11.56 4.92
N GLY A 153 12.69 10.63 3.98
CA GLY A 153 11.52 9.85 3.65
C GLY A 153 11.80 8.37 3.43
N ILE A 154 10.75 7.65 3.06
CA ILE A 154 10.83 6.25 2.67
C ILE A 154 11.22 6.20 1.20
N ARG A 155 12.23 5.40 0.88
CA ARG A 155 12.64 5.13 -0.50
C ARG A 155 11.78 4.04 -1.14
N THR A 156 11.82 3.99 -2.45
CA THR A 156 11.14 2.95 -3.22
C THR A 156 11.73 1.59 -2.92
N ASN A 157 10.86 0.59 -2.69
CA ASN A 157 11.28 -0.80 -2.48
C ASN A 157 11.13 -1.66 -3.74
N HIS A 158 10.23 -1.27 -4.62
CA HIS A 158 9.98 -1.97 -5.87
C HIS A 158 9.54 -0.96 -6.92
N SER A 159 9.98 -1.17 -8.14
CA SER A 159 9.65 -0.32 -9.27
C SER A 159 9.49 -1.13 -10.55
N LYS A 160 8.66 -0.65 -11.47
CA LYS A 160 8.55 -1.23 -12.81
C LYS A 160 8.41 -0.10 -13.81
N PHE A 161 9.22 -0.13 -14.86
CA PHE A 161 9.26 0.88 -15.91
C PHE A 161 9.20 0.24 -17.29
N SER A 162 8.67 1.00 -18.23
CA SER A 162 8.69 0.71 -19.66
C SER A 162 8.86 2.03 -20.40
N ILE A 163 9.68 2.01 -21.46
CA ILE A 163 9.78 3.16 -22.35
C ILE A 163 8.53 3.17 -23.23
N ALA A 164 7.81 4.28 -23.22
CA ALA A 164 6.58 4.43 -24.01
C ALA A 164 6.86 4.92 -25.44
N ASN A 165 7.98 5.61 -25.65
CA ASN A 165 8.37 6.10 -26.97
C ASN A 165 9.90 6.19 -27.07
N GLU A 166 10.53 5.23 -27.78
CA GLU A 166 11.99 5.19 -28.01
C GLU A 166 12.43 5.93 -29.28
N ARG A 167 11.49 6.40 -30.11
CA ARG A 167 11.80 6.89 -31.47
C ARG A 167 11.87 8.41 -31.59
N SER A 168 11.78 9.15 -30.48
CA SER A 168 11.85 10.61 -30.44
C SER A 168 12.96 11.10 -29.52
N GLU A 169 13.54 12.27 -29.83
CA GLU A 169 14.48 12.99 -28.95
C GLU A 169 13.87 13.24 -27.56
N HIS A 170 12.54 13.31 -27.49
CA HIS A 170 11.77 13.26 -26.26
C HIS A 170 11.45 11.82 -25.86
N LEU A 171 12.07 11.35 -24.78
CA LEU A 171 11.75 10.06 -24.17
C LEU A 171 10.67 10.23 -23.10
N VAL A 172 9.77 9.26 -23.08
CA VAL A 172 8.68 9.15 -22.09
C VAL A 172 8.83 7.81 -21.38
N PHE A 173 9.11 7.86 -20.07
CA PHE A 173 9.21 6.68 -19.21
C PHE A 173 7.95 6.53 -18.37
N LEU A 174 7.20 5.47 -18.62
CA LEU A 174 6.02 5.12 -17.84
C LEU A 174 6.36 4.06 -16.82
N GLY A 175 5.85 4.21 -15.61
CA GLY A 175 6.04 3.18 -14.60
C GLY A 175 5.36 3.42 -13.27
N TYR A 176 5.75 2.62 -12.29
CA TYR A 176 5.29 2.80 -10.92
C TYR A 176 6.39 2.56 -9.90
N LEU A 177 6.19 3.18 -8.75
CA LEU A 177 7.04 3.11 -7.58
C LEU A 177 6.22 2.69 -6.35
N ASP A 178 6.64 1.62 -5.70
CA ASP A 178 6.04 1.13 -4.46
C ASP A 178 6.84 1.60 -3.24
N PHE A 179 6.14 2.26 -2.31
CA PHE A 179 6.67 2.70 -1.03
C PHE A 179 5.97 1.94 0.11
N PRO A 180 6.71 1.28 1.02
CA PRO A 180 6.15 0.59 2.20
C PRO A 180 5.71 1.61 3.26
N TYR A 181 4.75 2.45 2.90
CA TYR A 181 4.28 3.58 3.68
C TYR A 181 2.88 3.31 4.22
N SER A 182 2.70 3.44 5.54
CA SER A 182 1.40 3.29 6.20
C SER A 182 0.91 4.65 6.70
N ILE A 183 -0.22 5.12 6.19
CA ILE A 183 -0.86 6.34 6.68
C ILE A 183 -1.36 6.09 8.11
N SER A 184 -1.17 7.06 9.01
CA SER A 184 -1.51 6.93 10.42
C SER A 184 -2.05 8.24 10.99
N LEU A 185 -2.51 8.22 12.25
CA LEU A 185 -2.95 9.45 12.94
C LEU A 185 -1.89 10.55 12.98
N ASN A 186 -0.60 10.18 13.02
CA ASN A 186 0.51 11.15 13.00
C ASN A 186 0.71 11.81 11.62
N SER A 187 0.02 11.31 10.59
CA SER A 187 0.04 11.85 9.24
C SER A 187 -0.95 13.00 9.07
N ILE A 188 -1.92 13.17 9.98
CA ILE A 188 -2.95 14.21 9.88
C ILE A 188 -2.31 15.59 10.01
N GLY A 189 -2.68 16.50 9.11
CA GLY A 189 -2.17 17.87 9.04
C GLY A 189 -0.81 17.99 8.33
N LYS A 190 -0.34 16.92 7.67
CA LYS A 190 0.93 16.90 6.93
C LYS A 190 0.72 16.77 5.44
N ASN A 191 1.71 17.22 4.69
CA ASN A 191 1.80 17.02 3.25
C ASN A 191 2.54 15.72 2.95
N LEU A 192 1.97 14.89 2.09
CA LEU A 192 2.71 13.81 1.46
C LEU A 192 3.38 14.37 0.22
N ILE A 193 4.71 14.29 0.17
CA ILE A 193 5.51 14.78 -0.94
C ILE A 193 6.24 13.64 -1.63
N PHE A 194 6.54 13.84 -2.90
CA PHE A 194 7.32 12.95 -3.75
C PHE A 194 8.49 13.70 -4.35
N GLN A 195 9.65 13.05 -4.38
CA GLN A 195 10.82 13.53 -5.11
C GLN A 195 11.28 12.42 -6.05
N TYR A 196 11.41 12.74 -7.34
CA TYR A 196 11.92 11.80 -8.34
C TYR A 196 13.44 11.65 -8.26
N GLY A 197 13.92 10.40 -8.34
CA GLY A 197 15.32 10.04 -8.51
C GLY A 197 16.28 10.53 -7.41
N ILE A 198 17.52 10.83 -7.80
CA ILE A 198 18.56 11.42 -6.92
C ILE A 198 18.43 12.95 -6.92
N SER A 199 18.97 13.59 -5.88
CA SER A 199 18.98 15.05 -5.64
C SER A 199 19.07 15.91 -6.91
N GLY A 200 18.20 16.93 -6.97
CA GLY A 200 18.15 17.91 -8.05
C GLY A 200 16.72 18.23 -8.45
N TYR A 201 15.82 17.24 -8.41
CA TYR A 201 14.41 17.45 -8.66
C TYR A 201 13.73 18.16 -7.48
N THR A 202 12.81 19.06 -7.79
CA THR A 202 11.92 19.69 -6.80
C THR A 202 10.96 18.66 -6.20
N ASN A 203 10.53 18.92 -4.97
CA ASN A 203 9.48 18.11 -4.35
C ASN A 203 8.12 18.42 -5.00
N ALA A 204 7.38 17.38 -5.39
CA ALA A 204 5.97 17.45 -5.74
C ALA A 204 5.12 17.21 -4.49
N ILE A 205 4.24 18.16 -4.14
CA ILE A 205 3.23 17.93 -3.12
C ILE A 205 2.12 17.09 -3.74
N LEU A 206 1.96 15.85 -3.27
CA LEU A 206 0.94 14.93 -3.80
C LEU A 206 -0.43 15.27 -3.23
N PHE A 207 -0.54 15.41 -1.91
CA PHE A 207 -1.76 15.81 -1.23
C PHE A 207 -1.50 16.20 0.23
N HIS A 208 -2.41 17.00 0.77
CA HIS A 208 -2.49 17.32 2.19
C HIS A 208 -3.43 16.34 2.89
N ILE A 209 -3.01 15.79 4.03
CA ILE A 209 -3.81 14.81 4.78
C ILE A 209 -4.65 15.53 5.82
N ASP A 210 -5.83 16.00 5.42
CA ASP A 210 -6.83 16.57 6.31
C ASP A 210 -8.10 15.70 6.39
N ARG A 211 -9.09 16.15 7.17
CA ARG A 211 -10.38 15.44 7.30
C ARG A 211 -11.12 15.32 5.97
N THR A 212 -11.02 16.32 5.10
CA THR A 212 -11.69 16.34 3.80
C THR A 212 -11.10 15.26 2.90
N PHE A 213 -9.77 15.18 2.80
CA PHE A 213 -9.04 14.14 2.09
C PHE A 213 -9.36 12.74 2.62
N ILE A 214 -9.33 12.57 3.95
CA ILE A 214 -9.63 11.30 4.61
C ILE A 214 -11.04 10.80 4.26
N ASN A 215 -12.02 11.69 4.29
CA ASN A 215 -13.40 11.34 3.97
C ASN A 215 -13.58 11.08 2.47
N LYS A 216 -13.00 11.93 1.61
CA LYS A 216 -13.08 11.81 0.15
C LYS A 216 -12.63 10.45 -0.35
N TYR A 217 -11.51 9.94 0.17
CA TYR A 217 -10.97 8.64 -0.24
C TYR A 217 -11.34 7.50 0.69
N ASN A 218 -12.31 7.69 1.60
CA ASN A 218 -12.75 6.68 2.57
C ASN A 218 -11.56 6.01 3.29
N LEU A 219 -10.65 6.85 3.80
CA LEU A 219 -9.44 6.43 4.50
C LEU A 219 -9.67 6.26 6.00
N VAL A 220 -10.84 6.66 6.52
CA VAL A 220 -11.20 6.52 7.95
C VAL A 220 -10.81 5.16 8.54
N PRO A 221 -11.03 4.00 7.86
CA PRO A 221 -10.61 2.70 8.39
C PRO A 221 -9.09 2.58 8.63
N LEU A 222 -8.25 3.30 7.88
CA LEU A 222 -6.79 3.29 8.01
C LEU A 222 -6.29 4.08 9.23
N PHE A 223 -7.09 5.04 9.73
CA PHE A 223 -6.72 5.89 10.88
C PHE A 223 -7.26 5.38 12.22
N ARG A 224 -8.12 4.35 12.21
CA ARG A 224 -8.63 3.74 13.44
C ARG A 224 -7.46 3.08 14.18
N LYS A 225 -7.38 3.37 15.49
CA LYS A 225 -6.19 3.16 16.33
C LYS A 225 -5.52 1.80 16.13
N LEU A 226 -4.31 1.79 15.55
CA LEU A 226 -3.28 0.84 15.97
C LEU A 226 -2.83 1.25 17.38
N LYS A 227 -3.60 0.90 18.43
CA LYS A 227 -3.00 0.86 19.77
C LYS A 227 -1.85 -0.13 19.69
N LYS A 228 -0.63 0.30 20.05
CA LYS A 228 0.54 -0.56 20.20
C LYS A 228 0.11 -1.89 20.82
N ILE A 229 0.18 -2.97 20.06
CA ILE A 229 0.09 -4.32 20.63
C ILE A 229 1.26 -4.39 21.62
N PRO A 230 1.02 -4.59 22.93
CA PRO A 230 2.11 -4.85 23.85
C PRO A 230 2.87 -6.07 23.32
N LYS A 231 4.19 -5.97 23.18
CA LYS A 231 5.05 -7.11 22.84
C LYS A 231 5.07 -8.09 24.03
N HIS A 232 3.97 -8.76 24.35
CA HIS A 232 4.00 -9.87 25.32
C HIS A 232 2.98 -10.96 24.95
N SER A 233 3.57 -12.13 24.65
CA SER A 233 3.08 -13.50 24.92
C SER A 233 1.74 -13.93 24.31
N VAL A 234 1.80 -14.58 23.15
CA VAL A 234 0.93 -15.72 22.86
C VAL A 234 1.60 -16.96 23.48
N LEU A 235 1.35 -17.19 24.76
CA LEU A 235 1.52 -18.50 25.37
C LEU A 235 0.23 -19.27 25.09
N PHE A 236 0.30 -20.23 24.18
CA PHE A 236 -0.74 -21.26 24.04
C PHE A 236 -0.80 -22.03 25.37
N ARG A 237 -1.82 -21.77 26.18
CA ARG A 237 -2.24 -22.69 27.24
C ARG A 237 -3.06 -23.79 26.60
N THR A 238 -2.41 -24.90 26.27
CA THR A 238 -3.10 -26.18 26.14
C THR A 238 -3.66 -26.54 27.51
N LYS A 239 -4.99 -26.61 27.65
CA LYS A 239 -5.62 -27.33 28.75
C LYS A 239 -5.46 -28.82 28.45
N SER A 240 -4.68 -29.52 29.24
CA SER A 240 -4.73 -30.97 29.31
C SER A 240 -5.96 -31.36 30.13
N ILE A 241 -6.73 -32.33 29.60
CA ILE A 241 -7.71 -33.14 30.33
C ILE A 241 -6.94 -34.18 31.14
#